data_AF-A0A2K8YYK9-F1
#
_entry.id   AF-A0A2K8YYK9-F1
#
_cell.length_a   1.000
_cell.length_b   1.000
_cell.length_c   1.000
_cell.angle_alpha   90.00
_cell.angle_beta   90.00
_cell.angle_gamma   90.00
#
_symmetry.space_group_name_H-M   'P 1'
#
loop_
_entity.id
_entity.type
_entity.pdbx_description
1 polymer ?
#
loop_
_entity_poly.entity_id
_entity_poly.type
_entity_poly.pdbx_seq_one_letter_code
_entity_poly.pdbx_strand_id
1 'polypeptide(L)'
;MFVDAIERVNQFTQPMHSIVRLYGHNEIVPGTATLFFVNEEGCAITCKHVAELIGQSDSIYHHYREFQGARREALREKNAAHLISQLEAKFKLTADTIIRVRNNFVGCVDQFQKLNIDNHPTQDLALLRFEGYNRLLYRSHAVFLGDTSRVKPGRSLCRLGYPFPEFTNFRYNAGNDDIEWTTTGRIVSPSFPIDGIVTRLVGDNNVATGIELSTPGLRGQSGGPLFDAKGLVFGMQSATRHLHLGFDIEDQEVLVNGRRSRVSNYPFLNVGQCVHVDVIKAFLREKNVKFYEE
;
A
#
# COMPACT_ATOMS: atom_id res chain seq x y z
N MET A 1 8.15 23.11 9.76
CA MET A 1 8.94 22.07 10.48
C MET A 1 9.44 20.99 9.52
N PHE A 2 8.58 20.36 8.70
CA PHE A 2 8.98 19.21 7.86
C PHE A 2 9.33 19.53 6.41
N VAL A 3 9.35 20.80 5.96
CA VAL A 3 9.54 21.16 4.54
C VAL A 3 10.82 20.52 3.97
N ASP A 4 11.98 20.82 4.55
CA ASP A 4 13.26 20.27 4.09
C ASP A 4 13.33 18.74 4.25
N ALA A 5 12.68 18.20 5.28
CA ALA A 5 12.62 16.76 5.50
C ALA A 5 11.82 16.07 4.38
N ILE A 6 10.69 16.64 3.98
CA ILE A 6 9.87 16.13 2.88
C ILE A 6 10.67 16.19 1.57
N GLU A 7 11.36 17.29 1.28
CA GLU A 7 12.22 17.40 0.09
C GLU A 7 13.32 16.33 0.06
N ARG A 8 13.93 16.01 1.20
CA ARG A 8 14.91 14.92 1.31
C ARG A 8 14.26 13.55 1.14
N VAL A 9 13.18 13.27 1.87
CA VAL A 9 12.51 11.96 1.89
C VAL A 9 11.88 11.62 0.53
N ASN A 10 11.39 12.63 -0.19
CA ASN A 10 10.78 12.47 -1.51
C ASN A 10 11.79 11.99 -2.58
N GLN A 11 13.10 12.15 -2.35
CA GLN A 11 14.14 11.69 -3.29
C GLN A 11 14.26 10.16 -3.35
N PHE A 12 13.81 9.46 -2.31
CA PHE A 12 13.90 8.01 -2.19
C PHE A 12 12.56 7.33 -1.93
N THR A 13 11.46 8.08 -1.85
CA THR A 13 10.11 7.57 -1.64
C THR A 13 9.35 7.62 -2.95
N GLN A 14 8.89 6.48 -3.47
CA GLN A 14 8.27 6.38 -4.79
C GLN A 14 6.87 5.78 -4.73
N PRO A 15 5.96 6.21 -5.62
CA PRO A 15 4.66 5.57 -5.74
C PRO A 15 4.77 4.24 -6.49
N MET A 16 3.99 3.26 -6.05
CA MET A 16 3.65 2.10 -6.87
C MET A 16 2.18 2.24 -7.29
N HIS A 17 1.94 2.23 -8.59
CA HIS A 17 0.60 2.26 -9.16
C HIS A 17 0.12 0.85 -9.45
N SER A 18 -1.14 0.59 -9.16
CA SER A 18 -1.79 -0.65 -9.55
C SER A 18 -3.10 -0.34 -10.26
N ILE A 19 -3.44 -1.15 -11.26
CA ILE A 19 -4.77 -1.17 -11.85
C ILE A 19 -5.35 -2.56 -11.68
N VAL A 20 -6.59 -2.60 -11.23
CA VAL A 20 -7.30 -3.83 -10.90
C VAL A 20 -8.55 -3.95 -11.76
N ARG A 21 -8.82 -5.16 -12.23
CA ARG A 21 -10.11 -5.53 -12.84
C ARG A 21 -10.79 -6.58 -11.99
N LEU A 22 -12.08 -6.38 -11.78
CA LEU A 22 -12.96 -7.30 -11.06
C LEU A 22 -13.75 -8.16 -12.05
N TYR A 23 -14.10 -9.38 -11.64
CA TYR A 23 -14.89 -10.29 -12.45
C TYR A 23 -16.25 -9.71 -12.79
N GLY A 24 -16.66 -9.77 -14.06
CA GLY A 24 -17.94 -9.22 -14.52
C GLY A 24 -17.95 -7.70 -14.73
N HIS A 25 -16.85 -7.01 -14.44
CA HIS A 25 -16.73 -5.55 -14.60
C HIS A 25 -15.74 -5.17 -15.71
N ASN A 26 -16.08 -4.11 -16.45
CA ASN A 26 -15.16 -3.45 -17.38
C ASN A 26 -14.49 -2.21 -16.78
N GLU A 27 -14.99 -1.76 -15.63
CA GLU A 27 -14.40 -0.67 -14.87
C GLU A 27 -13.05 -1.09 -14.29
N ILE A 28 -12.11 -0.15 -14.27
CA ILE A 28 -10.78 -0.35 -13.74
C ILE A 28 -10.71 0.39 -12.41
N VAL A 29 -10.29 -0.32 -11.37
CA VAL A 29 -10.07 0.25 -10.05
C VAL A 29 -8.59 0.63 -9.95
N PRO A 30 -8.23 1.93 -9.96
CA PRO A 30 -6.86 2.34 -9.76
C PRO A 30 -6.50 2.27 -8.26
N GLY A 31 -5.26 1.93 -7.99
CA GLY A 31 -4.69 1.83 -6.65
C GLY A 31 -3.32 2.47 -6.59
N THR A 32 -2.97 2.98 -5.42
CA THR A 32 -1.62 3.40 -5.09
C THR A 32 -1.14 2.67 -3.86
N ALA A 33 0.18 2.48 -3.79
CA ALA A 33 0.91 2.16 -2.59
C ALA A 33 2.22 2.97 -2.58
N THR A 34 2.93 2.93 -1.47
CA THR A 34 4.21 3.60 -1.34
C THR A 34 5.32 2.57 -1.10
N LEU A 35 6.48 2.82 -1.68
CA LEU A 35 7.72 2.13 -1.33
C LEU A 35 8.82 3.18 -1.13
N PHE A 36 9.87 2.83 -0.40
CA PHE A 36 11.03 3.72 -0.29
C PHE A 36 12.34 2.94 -0.31
N PHE A 37 13.35 3.54 -0.94
CA PHE A 37 14.64 2.93 -1.21
C PHE A 37 15.57 3.05 0.00
N VAL A 38 16.21 1.95 0.36
CA VAL A 38 17.10 1.85 1.53
C VAL A 38 18.57 2.00 1.18
N ASN A 39 18.90 1.89 -0.12
CA ASN A 39 20.26 2.04 -0.65
C ASN A 39 20.25 2.41 -2.14
N GLU A 40 21.43 2.49 -2.71
CA GLU A 40 21.73 2.74 -4.12
C GLU A 40 21.76 1.48 -5.00
N GLU A 41 21.29 0.33 -4.51
CA GLU A 41 21.38 -0.97 -5.19
C GLU A 41 20.02 -1.43 -5.74
N GLY A 42 19.01 -0.55 -5.77
CA GLY A 42 17.65 -0.91 -6.16
C GLY A 42 16.93 -1.77 -5.11
N CYS A 43 17.27 -1.61 -3.83
CA CYS A 43 16.53 -2.22 -2.72
C CYS A 43 15.53 -1.23 -2.14
N ALA A 44 14.26 -1.62 -2.09
CA ALA A 44 13.18 -0.84 -1.49
C ALA A 44 12.41 -1.68 -0.47
N ILE A 45 11.78 -1.00 0.48
CA ILE A 45 10.84 -1.64 1.41
C ILE A 45 9.44 -1.06 1.23
N THR A 46 8.45 -1.90 1.54
CA THR A 46 7.02 -1.57 1.56
C THR A 46 6.31 -2.51 2.54
N CYS A 47 4.99 -2.40 2.64
CA CYS A 47 4.19 -3.33 3.44
C CYS A 47 4.13 -4.72 2.80
N LYS A 48 4.04 -5.76 3.65
CA LYS A 48 3.89 -7.14 3.20
C LYS A 48 2.62 -7.33 2.37
N HIS A 49 1.49 -6.79 2.81
CA HIS A 49 0.23 -6.89 2.06
C HIS A 49 0.31 -6.25 0.66
N VAL A 50 1.12 -5.20 0.50
CA VAL A 50 1.39 -4.58 -0.81
C VAL A 50 2.22 -5.53 -1.67
N ALA A 51 3.31 -6.08 -1.12
CA ALA A 51 4.20 -6.98 -1.83
C ALA A 51 3.54 -8.32 -2.21
N GLU A 52 2.64 -8.85 -1.37
CA GLU A 52 1.85 -10.05 -1.66
C GLU A 52 0.96 -9.85 -2.89
N LEU A 53 0.30 -8.71 -3.03
CA LEU A 53 -0.51 -8.41 -4.21
C LEU A 53 0.35 -8.30 -5.48
N ILE A 54 1.57 -7.76 -5.38
CA ILE A 54 2.54 -7.74 -6.49
C ILE A 54 2.86 -9.18 -6.90
N GLY A 55 3.26 -10.03 -5.94
CA GLY A 55 3.68 -11.40 -6.19
C GLY A 55 2.55 -12.32 -6.68
N GLN A 56 1.30 -12.04 -6.33
CA GLN A 56 0.13 -12.83 -6.74
C GLN A 56 -0.44 -12.43 -8.11
N SER A 57 0.00 -11.30 -8.67
CA SER A 57 -0.56 -10.72 -9.91
C SER A 57 -0.68 -11.72 -11.07
N ASP A 58 0.38 -12.51 -11.31
CA ASP A 58 0.39 -13.49 -12.40
C ASP A 58 -0.47 -14.71 -12.11
N SER A 59 -0.46 -15.19 -10.86
CA SER A 59 -1.29 -16.32 -10.42
C SER A 59 -2.79 -15.99 -10.53
N ILE A 60 -3.17 -14.78 -10.10
CA ILE A 60 -4.54 -14.25 -10.25
C ILE A 60 -4.97 -14.27 -11.71
N TYR A 61 -4.13 -13.75 -12.61
CA TYR A 61 -4.47 -13.72 -14.02
C TYR A 61 -4.49 -15.12 -14.64
N HIS A 62 -3.56 -15.99 -14.26
CA HIS A 62 -3.53 -17.38 -14.71
C HIS A 62 -4.82 -18.12 -14.34
N HIS A 63 -5.25 -18.03 -13.08
CA HIS A 63 -6.51 -18.62 -12.60
C HIS A 63 -7.72 -18.14 -13.42
N TYR A 64 -7.78 -16.84 -13.72
CA TYR A 64 -8.83 -16.30 -14.59
C TYR A 64 -8.72 -16.78 -16.05
N ARG A 65 -7.50 -16.95 -16.58
CA ARG A 65 -7.26 -17.46 -17.93
C ARG A 65 -7.71 -18.92 -18.07
N GLU A 66 -7.50 -19.74 -17.04
CA GLU A 66 -8.01 -21.11 -16.98
C GLU A 66 -9.55 -21.13 -17.00
N PHE A 67 -10.19 -20.28 -16.19
CA PHE A 67 -11.64 -20.10 -16.22
C PHE A 67 -12.12 -19.70 -17.62
N GLN A 68 -11.48 -18.71 -18.26
CA GLN A 68 -11.84 -18.29 -19.62
C GLN A 68 -11.64 -19.39 -20.66
N GLY A 69 -10.66 -20.28 -20.46
CA GLY A 69 -10.49 -21.49 -21.25
C GLY A 69 -11.72 -22.40 -21.17
N ALA A 70 -12.09 -22.81 -19.96
CA ALA A 70 -13.25 -23.67 -19.71
C ALA A 70 -14.58 -23.01 -20.15
N ARG A 71 -14.73 -21.70 -19.94
CA ARG A 71 -15.91 -20.93 -20.35
C ARG A 71 -16.13 -20.96 -21.87
N ARG A 72 -15.07 -20.90 -22.68
CA ARG A 72 -15.18 -20.98 -24.15
C ARG A 72 -15.74 -22.32 -24.63
N GLU A 73 -15.43 -23.40 -23.92
CA GLU A 73 -15.97 -24.72 -24.21
C GLU A 73 -17.45 -24.80 -23.82
N ALA A 74 -17.79 -24.35 -22.60
CA ALA A 74 -19.17 -24.32 -22.10
C ALA A 74 -20.13 -23.49 -22.98
N LEU A 75 -19.64 -22.40 -23.60
CA LEU A 75 -20.45 -21.56 -24.49
C LEU A 75 -20.94 -22.27 -25.77
N ARG A 76 -20.33 -23.41 -26.14
CA ARG A 76 -20.74 -24.21 -27.30
C ARG A 76 -21.90 -25.16 -27.00
N GLU A 77 -22.22 -25.34 -25.72
CA GLU A 77 -23.24 -26.28 -25.24
C GLU A 77 -24.63 -25.63 -25.14
N LYS A 78 -25.68 -26.44 -25.27
CA LYS A 78 -27.08 -25.96 -25.20
C LYS A 78 -27.45 -25.41 -23.82
N ASN A 79 -26.79 -25.87 -22.76
CA ASN A 79 -27.00 -25.46 -21.36
C ASN A 79 -25.88 -24.53 -20.84
N ALA A 80 -25.29 -23.71 -21.74
CA ALA A 80 -24.16 -22.84 -21.44
C ALA A 80 -24.31 -22.03 -20.14
N ALA A 81 -25.46 -21.40 -19.89
CA ALA A 81 -25.67 -20.59 -18.69
C ALA A 81 -25.48 -21.38 -17.37
N HIS A 82 -25.99 -22.62 -17.33
CA HIS A 82 -25.84 -23.48 -16.16
C HIS A 82 -24.39 -23.94 -15.97
N LEU A 83 -23.71 -24.31 -17.07
CA LEU A 83 -22.30 -24.71 -17.04
C LEU A 83 -21.40 -23.56 -16.60
N ILE A 84 -21.65 -22.35 -17.08
CA ILE A 84 -20.90 -21.15 -16.65
C ILE A 84 -21.08 -20.90 -15.16
N SER A 85 -22.31 -21.00 -14.64
CA SER A 85 -22.57 -20.85 -13.20
C SER A 85 -21.83 -21.90 -12.36
N GLN A 86 -21.77 -23.15 -12.82
CA GLN A 86 -20.98 -24.20 -12.17
C GLN A 86 -19.47 -23.90 -12.22
N LEU A 87 -18.97 -23.35 -13.34
CA LEU A 87 -17.58 -22.93 -13.46
C LEU A 87 -17.26 -21.76 -12.53
N GLU A 88 -18.13 -20.76 -12.42
CA GLU A 88 -17.97 -19.65 -11.50
C GLU A 88 -17.85 -20.15 -10.05
N ALA A 89 -18.70 -21.09 -9.64
CA ALA A 89 -18.60 -21.73 -8.33
C ALA A 89 -17.29 -22.51 -8.14
N LYS A 90 -16.87 -23.29 -9.16
CA LYS A 90 -15.62 -24.06 -9.14
C LYS A 90 -14.38 -23.17 -9.02
N PHE A 91 -14.35 -22.06 -9.75
CA PHE A 91 -13.25 -21.09 -9.75
C PHE A 91 -13.39 -20.02 -8.65
N LYS A 92 -14.46 -20.07 -7.86
CA LYS A 92 -14.79 -19.13 -6.78
C LYS A 92 -14.84 -17.67 -7.27
N LEU A 93 -15.42 -17.45 -8.43
CA LEU A 93 -15.57 -16.11 -9.02
C LEU A 93 -16.89 -15.48 -8.58
N THR A 94 -16.77 -14.30 -7.99
CA THR A 94 -17.87 -13.38 -7.63
C THR A 94 -17.58 -12.00 -8.19
N ALA A 95 -18.57 -11.09 -8.20
CA ALA A 95 -18.38 -9.71 -8.69
C ALA A 95 -17.19 -8.98 -8.04
N ASP A 96 -16.89 -9.26 -6.77
CA ASP A 96 -15.77 -8.65 -6.04
C ASP A 96 -14.42 -9.36 -6.27
N THR A 97 -14.40 -10.43 -7.07
CA THR A 97 -13.19 -11.22 -7.29
C THR A 97 -12.24 -10.49 -8.23
N ILE A 98 -11.02 -10.24 -7.75
CA ILE A 98 -9.93 -9.71 -8.58
C ILE A 98 -9.52 -10.77 -9.60
N ILE A 99 -9.58 -10.41 -10.88
CA ILE A 99 -9.18 -11.28 -12.00
C ILE A 99 -7.93 -10.81 -12.73
N ARG A 100 -7.54 -9.55 -12.49
CA ARG A 100 -6.35 -8.96 -13.07
C ARG A 100 -5.80 -7.87 -12.18
N VAL A 101 -4.49 -7.91 -11.99
CA VAL A 101 -3.69 -6.83 -11.41
C VAL A 101 -2.61 -6.49 -12.42
N ARG A 102 -2.32 -5.21 -12.60
CA ARG A 102 -1.07 -4.76 -13.24
C ARG A 102 -0.45 -3.70 -12.35
N ASN A 103 0.86 -3.83 -12.14
CA ASN A 103 1.63 -2.92 -11.31
C ASN A 103 2.55 -2.06 -12.19
N ASN A 104 2.85 -0.85 -11.73
CA ASN A 104 3.81 0.07 -12.35
C ASN A 104 4.63 0.75 -11.25
N PHE A 105 5.97 0.61 -11.35
CA PHE A 105 6.94 1.10 -10.37
C PHE A 105 7.45 2.48 -10.77
N VAL A 106 6.66 3.51 -10.53
CA VAL A 106 6.92 4.87 -10.98
C VAL A 106 8.17 5.42 -10.28
N GLY A 107 9.11 5.98 -11.04
CA GLY A 107 10.30 6.64 -10.48
C GLY A 107 11.25 5.71 -9.71
N CYS A 108 11.10 4.40 -9.86
CA CYS A 108 11.93 3.39 -9.18
C CYS A 108 13.21 3.10 -9.96
N VAL A 109 13.09 2.28 -11.00
CA VAL A 109 14.14 1.94 -11.97
C VAL A 109 13.54 2.02 -13.37
N ASP A 110 14.36 2.02 -14.41
CA ASP A 110 13.87 2.08 -15.79
C ASP A 110 13.21 0.78 -16.26
N GLN A 111 13.96 -0.14 -16.83
CA GLN A 111 13.48 -1.48 -17.22
C GLN A 111 14.24 -2.48 -16.38
N PHE A 112 13.55 -3.37 -15.70
CA PHE A 112 14.17 -4.43 -14.90
C PHE A 112 13.74 -5.81 -15.42
N GLN A 113 14.58 -6.81 -15.23
CA GLN A 113 14.32 -8.18 -15.66
C GLN A 113 13.57 -8.98 -14.61
N LYS A 114 13.89 -8.75 -13.33
CA LYS A 114 13.34 -9.51 -12.22
C LYS A 114 13.12 -8.63 -11.00
N LEU A 115 12.05 -8.94 -10.26
CA LEU A 115 11.77 -8.37 -8.96
C LEU A 115 11.76 -9.53 -7.94
N ASN A 116 12.71 -9.53 -7.00
CA ASN A 116 12.67 -10.45 -5.88
C ASN A 116 11.90 -9.82 -4.71
N ILE A 117 11.06 -10.61 -4.07
CA ILE A 117 10.22 -10.20 -2.95
C ILE A 117 10.53 -11.08 -1.75
N ASP A 118 10.96 -10.46 -0.65
CA ASP A 118 11.14 -11.11 0.64
C ASP A 118 10.14 -10.53 1.63
N ASN A 119 9.17 -11.34 2.05
CA ASN A 119 8.22 -10.96 3.07
C ASN A 119 8.80 -11.24 4.47
N HIS A 120 8.65 -10.27 5.37
CA HIS A 120 8.92 -10.51 6.78
C HIS A 120 7.92 -11.55 7.32
N PRO A 121 8.36 -12.49 8.19
CA PRO A 121 7.50 -13.59 8.64
C PRO A 121 6.25 -13.11 9.39
N THR A 122 6.42 -12.17 10.34
CA THR A 122 5.34 -11.76 11.27
C THR A 122 4.87 -10.32 11.11
N GLN A 123 5.76 -9.38 10.84
CA GLN A 123 5.44 -7.96 10.66
C GLN A 123 5.00 -7.66 9.22
N ASP A 124 4.17 -6.63 9.05
CA ASP A 124 3.69 -6.16 7.74
C ASP A 124 4.78 -5.35 7.00
N LEU A 125 5.88 -6.03 6.68
CA LEU A 125 7.09 -5.50 6.06
C LEU A 125 7.54 -6.46 4.95
N ALA A 126 7.96 -5.90 3.83
CA ALA A 126 8.57 -6.64 2.74
C ALA A 126 9.73 -5.85 2.12
N LEU A 127 10.69 -6.60 1.59
CA LEU A 127 11.83 -6.10 0.82
C LEU A 127 11.61 -6.44 -0.66
N LEU A 128 11.79 -5.45 -1.51
CA LEU A 128 11.76 -5.55 -2.96
C LEU A 128 13.17 -5.30 -3.50
N ARG A 129 13.68 -6.21 -4.32
CA ARG A 129 14.98 -6.09 -5.00
C ARG A 129 14.78 -6.11 -6.50
N PHE A 130 15.05 -4.98 -7.14
CA PHE A 130 15.03 -4.86 -8.60
C PHE A 130 16.34 -5.41 -9.16
N GLU A 131 16.28 -6.27 -10.18
CA GLU A 131 17.45 -6.89 -10.81
C GLU A 131 17.41 -6.73 -12.34
N GLY A 132 18.58 -6.61 -12.94
CA GLY A 132 18.72 -6.45 -14.39
C GLY A 132 18.18 -5.13 -14.91
N TYR A 133 18.30 -4.05 -14.12
CA TYR A 133 17.99 -2.69 -14.55
C TYR A 133 19.20 -1.95 -15.09
N ASN A 134 18.97 -0.93 -15.93
CA ASN A 134 20.06 -0.12 -16.49
C ASN A 134 20.29 1.18 -15.71
N ARG A 135 19.21 1.75 -15.14
CA ARG A 135 19.29 3.05 -14.45
C ARG A 135 18.30 3.16 -13.29
N LEU A 136 18.81 3.67 -12.17
CA LEU A 136 18.00 4.12 -11.03
C LEU A 136 17.30 5.44 -11.37
N LEU A 137 16.03 5.57 -10.99
CA LEU A 137 15.24 6.80 -11.23
C LEU A 137 15.02 7.60 -9.94
N TYR A 138 15.17 6.96 -8.78
CA TYR A 138 15.25 7.66 -7.49
C TYR A 138 16.64 8.30 -7.30
N ARG A 139 16.74 9.27 -6.39
CA ARG A 139 17.93 10.16 -6.28
C ARG A 139 18.72 10.00 -4.99
N SER A 140 18.20 9.29 -4.00
CA SER A 140 18.84 9.12 -2.69
C SER A 140 18.37 7.82 -2.01
N HIS A 141 18.66 7.63 -0.74
CA HIS A 141 18.21 6.49 0.06
C HIS A 141 17.81 6.93 1.48
N ALA A 142 17.07 6.06 2.16
CA ALA A 142 16.70 6.27 3.55
C ALA A 142 17.91 6.20 4.49
N VAL A 143 17.94 7.12 5.46
CA VAL A 143 18.82 7.05 6.63
C VAL A 143 17.95 6.76 7.84
N PHE A 144 18.19 5.63 8.49
CA PHE A 144 17.43 5.16 9.64
C PHE A 144 17.93 5.79 10.94
N LEU A 145 17.02 5.94 11.90
CA LEU A 145 17.38 6.33 13.25
C LEU A 145 18.30 5.26 13.89
N GLY A 146 19.50 5.66 14.31
CA GLY A 146 20.44 4.82 15.05
C GLY A 146 19.97 4.55 16.48
N ASP A 147 19.86 5.61 17.28
CA ASP A 147 19.41 5.55 18.69
C ASP A 147 17.88 5.55 18.81
N THR A 148 17.29 4.36 18.99
CA THR A 148 15.84 4.17 19.11
C THR A 148 15.27 4.55 20.47
N SER A 149 16.10 4.93 21.46
CA SER A 149 15.61 5.56 22.69
C SER A 149 14.86 6.88 22.40
N ARG A 150 15.07 7.47 21.21
CA ARG A 150 14.37 8.66 20.73
C ARG A 150 12.93 8.39 20.31
N VAL A 151 12.50 7.14 20.12
CA VAL A 151 11.10 6.82 19.79
C VAL A 151 10.28 6.83 21.09
N LYS A 152 9.68 7.97 21.42
CA LYS A 152 8.91 8.16 22.68
C LYS A 152 7.55 8.81 22.43
N PRO A 153 6.53 8.50 23.25
CA PRO A 153 5.28 9.24 23.25
C PRO A 153 5.48 10.76 23.31
N GLY A 154 4.67 11.50 22.56
CA GLY A 154 4.76 12.96 22.41
C GLY A 154 5.72 13.43 21.32
N ARG A 155 6.55 12.56 20.74
CA ARG A 155 7.41 12.91 19.59
C ARG A 155 6.54 13.21 18.36
N SER A 156 6.73 14.38 17.75
CA SER A 156 6.13 14.71 16.46
C SER A 156 6.94 14.09 15.32
N LEU A 157 6.26 13.38 14.43
CA LEU A 157 6.83 12.72 13.26
C LEU A 157 5.93 12.97 12.04
N CYS A 158 6.47 12.77 10.84
CA CYS A 158 5.77 12.91 9.58
C CYS A 158 5.84 11.61 8.78
N ARG A 159 4.79 11.30 8.02
CA ARG A 159 4.77 10.22 7.03
C ARG A 159 4.65 10.83 5.65
N LEU A 160 5.27 10.19 4.66
CA LEU A 160 5.13 10.54 3.25
C LEU A 160 4.61 9.33 2.48
N GLY A 161 3.64 9.56 1.61
CA GLY A 161 3.18 8.55 0.67
C GLY A 161 2.27 9.13 -0.40
N TYR A 162 1.57 8.27 -1.11
CA TYR A 162 0.82 8.64 -2.31
C TYR A 162 -0.65 8.21 -2.24
N PRO A 163 -1.44 8.73 -1.28
CA PRO A 163 -2.87 8.47 -1.24
C PRO A 163 -3.56 9.12 -2.44
N PHE A 164 -4.78 8.67 -2.72
CA PHE A 164 -5.64 9.17 -3.81
C PHE A 164 -5.05 8.86 -5.20
N PRO A 165 -5.41 7.73 -5.82
CA PRO A 165 -4.92 7.35 -7.14
C PRO A 165 -5.53 8.26 -8.23
N GLU A 166 -4.89 9.41 -8.48
CA GLU A 166 -5.34 10.39 -9.49
C GLU A 166 -4.77 10.15 -10.90
N PHE A 167 -3.91 9.14 -11.07
CA PHE A 167 -3.36 8.79 -12.38
C PHE A 167 -4.48 8.25 -13.28
N THR A 168 -4.35 8.48 -14.59
CA THR A 168 -5.38 8.14 -15.59
C THR A 168 -4.81 7.48 -16.84
N ASN A 169 -3.53 7.09 -16.80
CA ASN A 169 -2.81 6.49 -17.92
C ASN A 169 -3.06 4.97 -18.04
N PHE A 170 -4.32 4.58 -18.07
CA PHE A 170 -4.75 3.19 -18.24
C PHE A 170 -6.07 3.13 -19.00
N ARG A 171 -6.39 1.96 -19.55
CA ARG A 171 -7.68 1.69 -20.19
C ARG A 171 -8.04 0.22 -20.16
N TYR A 172 -9.32 -0.05 -20.34
CA TYR A 172 -9.79 -1.38 -20.69
C TYR A 172 -9.68 -1.56 -22.21
N ASN A 173 -9.10 -2.69 -22.63
CA ASN A 173 -8.94 -3.05 -24.02
C ASN A 173 -9.94 -4.18 -24.37
N ALA A 174 -11.05 -3.79 -24.98
CA ALA A 174 -12.10 -4.73 -25.38
C ALA A 174 -11.63 -5.75 -26.43
N GLY A 175 -10.58 -5.45 -27.20
CA GLY A 175 -10.06 -6.35 -28.24
C GLY A 175 -9.37 -7.59 -27.68
N ASN A 176 -8.75 -7.49 -26.50
CA ASN A 176 -8.08 -8.61 -25.84
C ASN A 176 -8.73 -9.00 -24.49
N ASP A 177 -9.82 -8.33 -24.10
CA ASP A 177 -10.49 -8.48 -22.81
C ASP A 177 -9.54 -8.35 -21.61
N ASP A 178 -8.62 -7.38 -21.67
CA ASP A 178 -7.65 -7.11 -20.61
C ASP A 178 -7.57 -5.61 -20.29
N ILE A 179 -6.95 -5.28 -19.16
CA ILE A 179 -6.59 -3.90 -18.81
C ILE A 179 -5.15 -3.63 -19.24
N GLU A 180 -4.82 -2.39 -19.57
CA GLU A 180 -3.47 -2.01 -19.97
C GLU A 180 -3.11 -0.59 -19.56
N TRP A 181 -1.81 -0.37 -19.37
CA TRP A 181 -1.24 0.97 -19.23
C TRP A 181 -1.21 1.68 -20.58
N THR A 182 -1.37 3.00 -20.56
CA THR A 182 -1.26 3.86 -21.73
C THR A 182 -0.15 4.89 -21.51
N THR A 183 0.26 5.56 -22.60
CA THR A 183 1.24 6.65 -22.55
C THR A 183 0.60 8.03 -22.43
N THR A 184 -0.74 8.09 -22.39
CA THR A 184 -1.54 9.32 -22.38
C THR A 184 -2.28 9.45 -21.06
N GLY A 185 -2.45 10.68 -20.55
CA GLY A 185 -3.15 10.94 -19.29
C GLY A 185 -2.20 11.33 -18.17
N ARG A 186 -2.71 11.40 -16.94
CA ARG A 186 -1.90 11.75 -15.76
C ARG A 186 -1.11 10.52 -15.32
N ILE A 187 0.21 10.67 -15.21
CA ILE A 187 1.13 9.62 -14.73
C ILE A 187 1.63 9.93 -13.32
N VAL A 188 1.64 11.19 -12.92
CA VAL A 188 2.20 11.61 -11.63
C VAL A 188 1.16 11.44 -10.53
N SER A 189 1.57 10.85 -9.41
CA SER A 189 0.83 10.93 -8.14
C SER A 189 1.48 11.98 -7.24
N PRO A 190 0.73 12.95 -6.73
CA PRO A 190 1.28 13.92 -5.79
C PRO A 190 1.65 13.23 -4.48
N SER A 191 2.82 13.57 -3.93
CA SER A 191 3.21 13.16 -2.59
C SER A 191 2.33 13.86 -1.56
N PHE A 192 1.87 13.13 -0.54
CA PHE A 192 1.00 13.66 0.51
C PHE A 192 1.65 13.45 1.88
N PRO A 193 2.23 14.50 2.49
CA PRO A 193 2.75 14.42 3.84
C PRO A 193 1.62 14.43 4.88
N ILE A 194 1.74 13.65 5.95
CA ILE A 194 0.83 13.68 7.10
C ILE A 194 1.61 13.54 8.40
N ASP A 195 1.50 14.54 9.28
CA ASP A 195 2.16 14.53 10.58
C ASP A 195 1.27 13.92 11.66
N GLY A 196 1.90 13.55 12.78
CA GLY A 196 1.23 13.03 13.97
C GLY A 196 2.21 12.93 15.13
N ILE A 197 1.67 12.83 16.35
CA ILE A 197 2.49 12.55 17.53
C ILE A 197 2.48 11.06 17.83
N VAL A 198 3.61 10.53 18.28
CA VAL A 198 3.68 9.17 18.83
C VAL A 198 2.76 9.11 20.06
N THR A 199 1.77 8.23 20.04
CA THR A 199 0.86 8.01 21.18
C THR A 199 1.43 6.95 22.11
N ARG A 200 1.90 5.85 21.54
CA ARG A 200 2.51 4.71 22.26
C ARG A 200 3.40 3.89 21.32
N LEU A 201 4.27 3.09 21.94
CA LEU A 201 4.91 1.97 21.26
C LEU A 201 4.00 0.74 21.35
N VAL A 202 4.01 -0.06 20.29
CA VAL A 202 3.29 -1.33 20.20
C VAL A 202 4.33 -2.44 20.19
N GLY A 203 4.10 -3.52 20.94
CA GLY A 203 5.00 -4.64 21.00
C GLY A 203 4.72 -5.57 22.18
N ASP A 204 5.42 -6.70 22.19
CA ASP A 204 5.33 -7.73 23.23
C ASP A 204 6.68 -7.87 23.95
N ASN A 205 6.66 -8.34 25.19
CA ASN A 205 7.88 -8.67 25.97
C ASN A 205 8.93 -7.55 26.00
N ASN A 206 8.50 -6.29 26.13
CA ASN A 206 9.34 -5.08 26.11
C ASN A 206 10.09 -4.82 24.79
N VAL A 207 9.77 -5.52 23.70
CA VAL A 207 10.33 -5.25 22.37
C VAL A 207 9.31 -4.47 21.55
N ALA A 208 9.61 -3.22 21.24
CA ALA A 208 8.77 -2.40 20.38
C ALA A 208 8.85 -2.89 18.92
N THR A 209 7.74 -3.38 18.39
CA THR A 209 7.59 -3.83 17.00
C THR A 209 6.84 -2.81 16.15
N GLY A 210 6.09 -1.90 16.78
CA GLY A 210 5.34 -0.85 16.10
C GLY A 210 5.30 0.48 16.85
N ILE A 211 4.87 1.51 16.13
CA ILE A 211 4.70 2.87 16.60
C ILE A 211 3.26 3.28 16.26
N GLU A 212 2.51 3.75 17.24
CA GLU A 212 1.19 4.32 17.00
C GLU A 212 1.27 5.84 16.93
N LEU A 213 0.62 6.43 15.92
CA LEU A 213 0.48 7.88 15.77
C LEU A 213 -0.95 8.35 15.96
N SER A 214 -1.09 9.56 16.47
CA SER A 214 -2.38 10.22 16.73
C SER A 214 -3.23 10.46 15.48
N THR A 215 -2.63 10.46 14.30
CA THR A 215 -3.30 10.68 13.01
C THR A 215 -3.35 9.38 12.20
N PRO A 216 -4.43 9.12 11.46
CA PRO A 216 -4.58 7.87 10.71
C PRO A 216 -3.60 7.79 9.55
N GLY A 217 -3.31 6.57 9.08
CA GLY A 217 -2.79 6.38 7.73
C GLY A 217 -3.90 6.49 6.70
N LEU A 218 -3.54 6.90 5.48
CA LEU A 218 -4.45 6.93 4.34
C LEU A 218 -4.16 5.76 3.39
N ARG A 219 -5.19 5.25 2.71
CA ARG A 219 -5.00 4.26 1.64
C ARG A 219 -4.08 4.86 0.58
N GLY A 220 -3.02 4.14 0.23
CA GLY A 220 -1.94 4.62 -0.64
C GLY A 220 -0.67 5.06 0.10
N GLN A 221 -0.71 5.24 1.42
CA GLN A 221 0.49 5.47 2.24
C GLN A 221 1.09 4.19 2.84
N SER A 222 0.46 3.02 2.65
CA SER A 222 1.06 1.73 3.05
C SER A 222 2.44 1.59 2.43
N GLY A 223 3.44 1.38 3.27
CA GLY A 223 4.85 1.30 2.90
C GLY A 223 5.60 2.63 2.88
N GLY A 224 4.95 3.74 3.23
CA GLY A 224 5.61 5.07 3.30
C GLY A 224 6.49 5.25 4.54
N PRO A 225 7.61 5.99 4.45
CA PRO A 225 8.49 6.20 5.59
C PRO A 225 7.84 7.11 6.64
N LEU A 226 8.11 6.80 7.91
CA LEU A 226 7.84 7.65 9.08
C LEU A 226 9.15 8.32 9.48
N PHE A 227 9.22 9.64 9.57
CA PHE A 227 10.46 10.40 9.77
C PHE A 227 10.32 11.64 10.65
N ASP A 228 11.44 12.17 11.15
CA ASP A 228 11.50 13.40 11.94
C ASP A 228 11.76 14.66 11.08
N ALA A 229 11.89 15.83 11.70
CA ALA A 229 12.15 17.09 10.99
C ALA A 229 13.51 17.14 10.26
N LYS A 230 14.41 16.17 10.48
CA LYS A 230 15.65 16.01 9.72
C LYS A 230 15.49 15.05 8.54
N GLY A 231 14.44 14.25 8.50
CA GLY A 231 14.24 13.19 7.52
C GLY A 231 14.83 11.85 7.94
N LEU A 232 15.23 11.70 9.21
CA LEU A 232 15.64 10.40 9.75
C LEU A 232 14.43 9.49 9.88
N VAL A 233 14.55 8.25 9.40
CA VAL A 233 13.46 7.28 9.36
C VAL A 233 13.32 6.55 10.69
N PHE A 234 12.15 6.71 11.32
CA PHE A 234 11.74 6.12 12.60
C PHE A 234 10.90 4.84 12.40
N GLY A 235 10.38 4.61 11.20
CA GLY A 235 9.55 3.46 10.90
C GLY A 235 8.91 3.53 9.53
N MET A 236 7.86 2.73 9.32
CA MET A 236 7.13 2.68 8.06
C MET A 236 5.63 2.54 8.30
N GLN A 237 4.82 3.38 7.67
CA GLN A 237 3.36 3.33 7.73
C GLN A 237 2.84 1.97 7.23
N SER A 238 2.00 1.31 8.03
CA SER A 238 1.45 -0.01 7.72
C SER A 238 -0.08 -0.02 7.72
N ALA A 239 -0.71 0.38 8.82
CA ALA A 239 -2.16 0.24 8.98
C ALA A 239 -2.79 1.45 9.68
N THR A 240 -4.12 1.46 9.72
CA THR A 240 -4.92 2.37 10.53
C THR A 240 -5.76 1.56 11.48
N ARG A 241 -5.80 1.94 12.76
CA ARG A 241 -6.70 1.39 13.76
C ARG A 241 -7.85 2.33 14.01
N HIS A 242 -9.04 1.76 14.09
CA HIS A 242 -10.28 2.45 14.41
C HIS A 242 -10.64 2.13 15.86
N LEU A 243 -10.52 3.11 16.75
CA LEU A 243 -10.78 2.96 18.18
C LEU A 243 -12.16 3.53 18.50
N HIS A 244 -13.09 2.67 18.92
CA HIS A 244 -14.40 3.10 19.39
C HIS A 244 -14.24 3.95 20.67
N LEU A 245 -14.89 5.11 20.72
CA LEU A 245 -14.69 6.06 21.82
C LEU A 245 -15.60 5.81 23.04
N GLY A 246 -16.67 5.01 22.88
CA GLY A 246 -17.46 4.51 24.00
C GLY A 246 -18.45 5.53 24.60
N PHE A 247 -18.71 6.64 23.92
CA PHE A 247 -19.72 7.63 24.27
C PHE A 247 -20.73 7.78 23.14
N ASP A 248 -21.47 6.70 22.91
CA ASP A 248 -22.44 6.63 21.83
C ASP A 248 -23.67 7.48 22.13
N ILE A 249 -24.16 8.14 21.10
CA ILE A 249 -25.42 8.86 21.14
C ILE A 249 -26.41 8.00 20.36
N GLU A 250 -27.49 7.57 21.00
CA GLU A 250 -28.55 6.78 20.36
C GLU A 250 -29.87 7.53 20.45
N ASP A 251 -30.53 7.70 19.31
CA ASP A 251 -31.89 8.27 19.21
C ASP A 251 -32.08 9.62 19.93
N GLN A 252 -31.02 10.42 20.04
CA GLN A 252 -31.05 11.70 20.71
C GLN A 252 -31.75 12.75 19.85
N GLU A 253 -32.75 13.44 20.41
CA GLU A 253 -33.37 14.58 19.74
C GLU A 253 -32.44 15.79 19.73
N VAL A 254 -32.14 16.29 18.52
CA VAL A 254 -31.34 17.49 18.26
C VAL A 254 -32.06 18.39 17.26
N LEU A 255 -31.74 19.68 17.28
CA LEU A 255 -32.25 20.64 16.29
C LEU A 255 -31.25 20.74 15.13
N VAL A 256 -31.59 20.19 13.97
CA VAL A 256 -30.78 20.30 12.74
C VAL A 256 -31.54 21.17 11.75
N ASN A 257 -30.93 22.27 11.32
CA ASN A 257 -31.54 23.22 10.37
C ASN A 257 -32.96 23.67 10.77
N GLY A 258 -33.18 23.95 12.07
CA GLY A 258 -34.47 24.40 12.61
C GLY A 258 -35.55 23.31 12.72
N ARG A 259 -35.23 22.04 12.42
CA ARG A 259 -36.14 20.90 12.56
C ARG A 259 -35.66 19.98 13.68
N ARG A 260 -36.59 19.46 14.49
CA ARG A 260 -36.29 18.39 15.44
C ARG A 260 -35.97 17.12 14.65
N SER A 261 -34.85 16.49 14.94
CA SER A 261 -34.42 15.24 14.30
C SER A 261 -33.79 14.35 15.35
N ARG A 262 -33.99 13.04 15.22
CA ARG A 262 -33.26 12.05 16.01
C ARG A 262 -31.98 11.70 15.30
N VAL A 263 -30.88 11.69 16.03
CA VAL A 263 -29.57 11.32 15.50
C VAL A 263 -28.95 10.24 16.38
N SER A 264 -28.25 9.33 15.72
CA SER A 264 -27.35 8.40 16.39
C SER A 264 -25.93 8.65 15.88
N ASN A 265 -24.96 8.61 16.78
CA ASN A 265 -23.55 8.85 16.48
C ASN A 265 -22.68 7.88 17.29
N TYR A 266 -21.87 7.10 16.59
CA TYR A 266 -20.94 6.11 17.14
C TYR A 266 -19.51 6.56 16.79
N PRO A 267 -18.87 7.40 17.63
CA PRO A 267 -17.63 8.05 17.25
C PRO A 267 -16.41 7.11 17.36
N PHE A 268 -15.55 7.15 16.32
CA PHE A 268 -14.28 6.44 16.27
C PHE A 268 -13.10 7.41 16.17
N LEU A 269 -12.02 7.11 16.90
CA LEU A 269 -10.71 7.73 16.71
C LEU A 269 -9.86 6.86 15.79
N ASN A 270 -9.34 7.46 14.73
CA ASN A 270 -8.50 6.77 13.76
C ASN A 270 -7.03 7.09 14.02
N VAL A 271 -6.25 6.07 14.36
CA VAL A 271 -4.82 6.19 14.68
C VAL A 271 -3.97 5.41 13.69
N GLY A 272 -2.80 5.93 13.35
CA GLY A 272 -1.87 5.28 12.45
C GLY A 272 -1.04 4.23 13.17
N GLN A 273 -0.73 3.12 12.49
CA GLN A 273 0.23 2.13 12.94
C GLN A 273 1.39 2.02 11.95
N CYS A 274 2.60 2.13 12.49
CA CYS A 274 3.83 2.00 11.74
C CYS A 274 4.66 0.82 12.27
N VAL A 275 5.37 0.14 11.38
CA VAL A 275 6.43 -0.80 11.73
C VAL A 275 7.60 -0.04 12.34
N HIS A 276 8.14 -0.50 13.46
CA HIS A 276 9.25 0.14 14.16
C HIS A 276 10.57 0.02 13.38
N VAL A 277 11.43 1.04 13.42
CA VAL A 277 12.71 1.04 12.68
C VAL A 277 13.62 -0.14 13.04
N ASP A 278 13.66 -0.59 14.30
CA ASP A 278 14.49 -1.73 14.68
C ASP A 278 14.07 -3.04 13.99
N VAL A 279 12.76 -3.23 13.75
CA VAL A 279 12.26 -4.36 12.95
C VAL A 279 12.80 -4.27 11.54
N ILE A 280 12.72 -3.08 10.93
CA ILE A 280 13.21 -2.84 9.57
C ILE A 280 14.71 -3.12 9.48
N LYS A 281 15.51 -2.54 10.37
CA LYS A 281 16.97 -2.73 10.40
C LYS A 281 17.34 -4.20 10.62
N ALA A 282 16.67 -4.90 11.55
CA ALA A 282 16.90 -6.33 11.78
C ALA A 282 16.63 -7.15 10.52
N PHE A 283 15.52 -6.89 9.83
CA PHE A 283 15.18 -7.58 8.58
C PHE A 283 16.18 -7.32 7.46
N LEU A 284 16.63 -6.08 7.30
CA LEU A 284 17.65 -5.72 6.30
C LEU A 284 19.00 -6.42 6.60
N ARG A 285 19.41 -6.49 7.88
CA ARG A 285 20.60 -7.25 8.30
C ARG A 285 20.46 -8.74 8.01
N GLU A 286 19.32 -9.35 8.36
CA GLU A 286 19.03 -10.76 8.08
C GLU A 286 19.14 -11.07 6.58
N LYS A 287 18.64 -10.16 5.73
CA LYS A 287 18.66 -10.30 4.27
C LYS A 287 19.96 -9.85 3.60
N ASN A 288 20.98 -9.47 4.38
CA ASN A 288 22.26 -8.94 3.92
C ASN A 288 22.11 -7.74 2.96
N VAL A 289 21.18 -6.83 3.27
CA VAL A 289 20.94 -5.61 2.50
C VAL A 289 21.64 -4.44 3.15
N LYS A 290 22.41 -3.69 2.35
CA LYS A 290 23.05 -2.44 2.77
C LYS A 290 21.98 -1.40 3.15
N PHE A 291 22.20 -0.70 4.26
CA PHE A 291 21.41 0.47 4.68
C PHE A 291 22.28 1.43 5.51
N TYR A 292 21.73 2.61 5.81
CA TYR A 292 22.44 3.69 6.50
C TYR A 292 21.68 4.08 7.78
N GLU A 293 22.40 4.45 8.84
CA GLU A 293 21.80 4.93 10.10
C GLU A 293 22.62 6.09 10.72
N GLU A 294 21.92 6.98 11.44
CA GLU A 294 22.47 8.15 12.17
C GLU A 294 21.84 8.32 13.56
#